data_AF-A0A139N996-F1
#
_entry.id   AF-A0A139N996-F1
#
_cell.length_a   1.000
_cell.length_b   1.000
_cell.length_c   1.000
_cell.angle_alpha   90.00
_cell.angle_beta   90.00
_cell.angle_gamma   90.00
#
_symmetry.space_group_name_H-M   'P 1'
#
loop_
_entity.id
_entity.type
_entity.pdbx_description
1 polymer ?
#
loop_
_entity_poly.entity_id
_entity_poly.type
_entity_poly.pdbx_seq_one_letter_code
_entity_poly.pdbx_strand_id
1 'polypeptide(L)'
;MVVTVILTYLVIGPVATLISNSLAWLVSALYSIPYVGGAIAGAILGGGFGVLVMFGLHWAVLAIAISNIAVNGFDYIAVVTAVGPFVGMAQGLAICAKARSTKVRNLALPATISQICAVGEPLMYSILLPLKKEYAINIVCGAIGGVLLGISGAKAYLMGGQGLFGLANYIDPATGNMSDFYKVLICLAIAMVLTFIVEFIMYSDKRAEEALQ
;
A
#
# COMPACT_ATOMS: atom_id res chain seq x y z
N MET A 1 12.99 -20.72 25.01
CA MET A 1 12.43 -20.32 23.69
C MET A 1 11.15 -21.08 23.34
N VAL A 2 11.07 -22.40 23.50
CA VAL A 2 9.83 -23.16 23.20
C VAL A 2 8.63 -22.71 24.06
N VAL A 3 8.81 -22.55 25.38
CA VAL A 3 7.74 -22.10 26.30
C VAL A 3 7.29 -20.67 25.99
N THR A 4 8.24 -19.78 25.67
CA THR A 4 7.95 -18.41 25.26
C THR A 4 7.20 -18.37 23.94
N VAL A 5 7.59 -19.17 22.93
CA VAL A 5 6.89 -19.29 21.65
C VAL A 5 5.44 -19.78 21.86
N ILE A 6 5.24 -20.82 22.67
CA ILE A 6 3.90 -21.36 22.95
C ILE A 6 3.02 -20.31 23.65
N LEU A 7 3.52 -19.65 24.70
CA LEU A 7 2.77 -18.60 25.41
C LEU A 7 2.48 -17.39 24.51
N THR A 8 3.44 -17.01 23.65
CA THR A 8 3.24 -15.97 22.63
C THR A 8 2.12 -16.37 21.69
N TYR A 9 2.07 -17.58 21.14
CA TYR A 9 0.96 -18.01 20.29
C TYR A 9 -0.37 -18.15 21.03
N LEU A 10 -0.36 -18.52 22.31
CA LEU A 10 -1.56 -18.69 23.13
C LEU A 10 -2.23 -17.36 23.50
N VAL A 11 -1.47 -16.26 23.55
CA VAL A 11 -1.98 -14.92 23.86
C VAL A 11 -2.06 -14.04 22.61
N ILE A 12 -0.98 -13.95 21.83
CA ILE A 12 -0.94 -13.17 20.59
C ILE A 12 -1.83 -13.81 19.52
N GLY A 13 -1.93 -15.13 19.45
CA GLY A 13 -2.80 -15.81 18.50
C GLY A 13 -4.25 -15.34 18.62
N PRO A 14 -4.93 -15.51 19.78
CA PRO A 14 -6.31 -15.06 19.96
C PRO A 14 -6.49 -13.55 19.76
N VAL A 15 -5.56 -12.72 20.24
CA VAL A 15 -5.63 -11.26 20.06
C VAL A 15 -5.48 -10.88 18.59
N ALA A 16 -4.50 -11.46 17.88
CA ALA A 16 -4.31 -11.25 16.46
C ALA A 16 -5.52 -11.75 15.65
N THR A 17 -6.10 -12.90 16.03
CA THR A 17 -7.34 -13.41 15.41
C THR A 17 -8.52 -12.48 15.66
N LEU A 18 -8.70 -11.95 16.87
CA LEU A 18 -9.76 -10.98 17.17
C LEU A 18 -9.60 -9.70 16.34
N ILE A 19 -8.39 -9.16 16.27
CA ILE A 19 -8.09 -7.96 15.45
C ILE A 19 -8.32 -8.25 13.97
N SER A 20 -7.83 -9.40 13.48
CA SER A 20 -7.99 -9.80 12.07
C SER A 20 -9.45 -10.01 11.70
N ASN A 21 -10.23 -10.67 12.55
CA ASN A 21 -11.66 -10.89 12.32
C ASN A 21 -12.46 -9.59 12.38
N SER A 22 -12.10 -8.69 13.30
CA SER A 22 -12.74 -7.37 13.39
C SER A 22 -12.44 -6.53 12.15
N LEU A 23 -11.20 -6.59 11.66
CA LEU A 23 -10.80 -5.91 10.43
C LEU A 23 -11.48 -6.53 9.19
N ALA A 24 -11.57 -7.85 9.12
CA ALA A 24 -12.31 -8.56 8.07
C ALA A 24 -13.79 -8.13 8.05
N TRP A 25 -14.45 -8.15 9.21
CA TRP A 25 -15.84 -7.70 9.34
C TRP A 25 -16.00 -6.24 8.93
N LEU A 26 -15.11 -5.36 9.38
CA LEU A 26 -15.16 -3.93 9.06
C LEU A 26 -14.98 -3.69 7.56
N VAL A 27 -14.04 -4.38 6.93
CA VAL A 27 -13.82 -4.27 5.48
C VAL A 27 -15.03 -4.83 4.72
N SER A 28 -15.53 -6.01 5.05
CA SER A 28 -16.75 -6.57 4.43
C SER A 28 -17.98 -5.69 4.63
N ALA A 29 -18.16 -5.11 5.82
CA ALA A 29 -19.25 -4.19 6.13
C ALA A 29 -19.14 -2.90 5.31
N LEU A 30 -17.94 -2.33 5.18
CA LEU A 30 -17.72 -1.17 4.32
C LEU A 30 -18.03 -1.50 2.85
N TYR A 31 -17.52 -2.60 2.31
CA TYR A 31 -17.82 -3.02 0.93
C TYR A 31 -19.29 -3.37 0.68
N SER A 32 -20.09 -3.64 1.73
CA SER A 32 -21.53 -3.87 1.60
C SER A 32 -22.34 -2.58 1.38
N ILE A 33 -21.76 -1.40 1.60
CA ILE A 33 -22.39 -0.11 1.34
C ILE A 33 -22.26 0.23 -0.15
N PRO A 34 -23.36 0.25 -0.93
CA PRO A 34 -23.30 0.52 -2.36
C PRO A 34 -22.70 1.91 -2.63
N TYR A 35 -21.82 2.00 -3.64
CA TYR A 35 -21.19 3.23 -4.17
C TYR A 35 -20.24 4.01 -3.24
N VAL A 36 -20.47 4.03 -1.93
CA VAL A 36 -19.67 4.77 -0.94
C VAL A 36 -18.68 3.86 -0.20
N GLY A 37 -19.04 2.58 -0.05
CA GLY A 37 -18.27 1.59 0.67
C GLY A 37 -16.85 1.38 0.16
N GLY A 38 -16.73 1.21 -1.16
CA GLY A 38 -15.44 1.06 -1.83
C GLY A 38 -14.55 2.30 -1.69
N ALA A 39 -15.12 3.51 -1.75
CA ALA A 39 -14.37 4.75 -1.58
C ALA A 39 -13.79 4.89 -0.16
N ILE A 40 -14.61 4.62 0.86
CA ILE A 40 -14.18 4.72 2.27
C ILE A 40 -13.18 3.63 2.63
N ALA A 41 -13.47 2.37 2.27
CA ALA A 41 -12.53 1.26 2.46
C ALA A 41 -11.22 1.51 1.70
N GLY A 42 -11.35 2.04 0.48
CA GLY A 42 -10.27 2.53 -0.37
C GLY A 42 -9.38 3.54 0.34
N ALA A 43 -9.96 4.60 0.89
CA ALA A 43 -9.22 5.64 1.60
C ALA A 43 -8.47 5.10 2.82
N ILE A 44 -9.17 4.32 3.65
CA ILE A 44 -8.65 3.80 4.92
C ILE A 44 -7.52 2.82 4.65
N LEU A 45 -7.73 1.85 3.75
CA LEU A 45 -6.72 0.87 3.42
C LEU A 45 -5.59 1.52 2.61
N GLY A 46 -5.88 2.29 1.57
CA GLY A 46 -4.86 2.92 0.73
C GLY A 46 -3.90 3.84 1.49
N GLY A 47 -4.40 4.63 2.43
CA GLY A 47 -3.56 5.50 3.28
C GLY A 47 -3.01 4.79 4.52
N GLY A 48 -3.83 3.94 5.15
CA GLY A 48 -3.48 3.24 6.39
C GLY A 48 -2.58 2.02 6.21
N PHE A 49 -2.46 1.47 5.00
CA PHE A 49 -1.68 0.25 4.78
C PHE A 49 -0.21 0.44 5.16
N GLY A 50 0.39 1.59 4.84
CA GLY A 50 1.76 1.91 5.27
C GLY A 50 1.93 1.88 6.78
N VAL A 51 0.92 2.30 7.55
CA VAL A 51 0.92 2.21 9.02
C VAL A 51 0.82 0.75 9.47
N LEU A 52 -0.03 -0.04 8.83
CA LEU A 52 -0.13 -1.49 9.10
C LEU A 52 1.17 -2.24 8.77
N VAL A 53 1.93 -1.77 7.76
CA VAL A 53 3.25 -2.33 7.44
C VAL A 53 4.22 -2.13 8.59
N MET A 54 4.24 -0.96 9.22
CA MET A 54 5.10 -0.70 10.39
C MET A 54 4.86 -1.67 11.55
N PHE A 55 3.61 -2.04 11.78
CA PHE A 55 3.23 -2.96 12.86
C PHE A 55 3.14 -4.43 12.44
N GLY A 56 3.44 -4.76 11.17
CA GLY A 56 3.29 -6.11 10.63
C GLY A 56 1.83 -6.58 10.46
N LEU A 57 0.84 -5.74 10.80
CA LEU A 57 -0.59 -6.05 10.73
C LEU A 57 -1.13 -6.16 9.31
N HIS A 58 -0.38 -5.69 8.31
CA HIS A 58 -0.73 -5.80 6.89
C HIS A 58 -0.90 -7.27 6.43
N TRP A 59 -0.20 -8.23 7.05
CA TRP A 59 -0.37 -9.65 6.76
C TRP A 59 -1.76 -10.18 7.12
N ALA A 60 -2.40 -9.63 8.14
CA ALA A 60 -3.79 -9.96 8.46
C ALA A 60 -4.74 -9.53 7.32
N VAL A 61 -4.52 -8.34 6.76
CA VAL A 61 -5.28 -7.81 5.62
C VAL A 61 -5.09 -8.70 4.39
N LEU A 62 -3.85 -9.08 4.09
CA LEU A 62 -3.54 -9.94 2.94
C LEU A 62 -4.12 -11.36 3.10
N ALA A 63 -4.14 -11.92 4.32
CA ALA A 63 -4.76 -13.22 4.58
C ALA A 63 -6.26 -13.23 4.25
N ILE A 64 -6.97 -12.15 4.58
CA ILE A 64 -8.39 -11.97 4.24
C ILE A 64 -8.57 -11.93 2.71
N ALA A 65 -7.70 -11.19 2.03
CA ALA A 65 -7.73 -11.09 0.58
C ALA A 65 -7.46 -12.45 -0.12
N ILE A 66 -6.50 -13.24 0.39
CA ILE A 66 -6.24 -14.61 -0.08
C ILE A 66 -7.48 -15.49 0.12
N SER A 67 -8.11 -15.41 1.31
CA SER A 67 -9.34 -16.16 1.60
C SER A 67 -10.48 -15.77 0.67
N ASN A 68 -10.66 -14.48 0.38
CA ASN A 68 -11.69 -14.00 -0.54
C ASN A 68 -11.47 -14.51 -1.96
N ILE A 69 -10.23 -14.51 -2.45
CA ILE A 69 -9.89 -15.09 -3.76
C ILE A 69 -10.21 -16.60 -3.78
N ALA A 70 -9.88 -17.34 -2.72
CA ALA A 70 -10.14 -18.77 -2.65
C ALA A 70 -11.64 -19.12 -2.65
N VAL A 71 -12.48 -18.28 -2.04
CA VAL A 71 -13.93 -18.52 -1.93
C VAL A 71 -14.71 -17.94 -3.10
N ASN A 72 -14.42 -16.71 -3.51
CA ASN A 72 -15.19 -15.96 -4.49
C ASN A 72 -14.54 -15.94 -5.89
N GLY A 73 -13.30 -16.42 -6.01
CA GLY A 73 -12.49 -16.31 -7.24
C GLY A 73 -11.86 -14.93 -7.44
N PHE A 74 -12.17 -13.95 -6.60
CA PHE A 74 -11.63 -12.60 -6.67
C PHE A 74 -11.67 -11.86 -5.34
N ASP A 75 -10.96 -10.74 -5.25
CA ASP A 75 -10.97 -9.85 -4.09
C ASP A 75 -10.77 -8.37 -4.47
N TYR A 76 -11.37 -7.48 -3.66
CA TYR A 76 -11.27 -6.02 -3.80
C TYR A 76 -10.19 -5.40 -2.90
N ILE A 77 -9.87 -6.06 -1.78
CA ILE A 77 -8.87 -5.57 -0.81
C ILE A 77 -7.49 -5.57 -1.44
N ALA A 78 -7.11 -6.67 -2.09
CA ALA A 78 -5.87 -6.85 -2.81
C ALA A 78 -5.62 -5.71 -3.80
N VAL A 79 -6.67 -5.30 -4.53
CA VAL A 79 -6.63 -4.19 -5.48
C VAL A 79 -6.28 -2.87 -4.80
N VAL A 80 -6.98 -2.53 -3.71
CA VAL A 80 -6.73 -1.28 -2.98
C VAL A 80 -5.32 -1.26 -2.37
N THR A 81 -4.86 -2.38 -1.80
CA THR A 81 -3.53 -2.46 -1.17
C THR A 81 -2.38 -2.29 -2.17
N ALA A 82 -2.62 -2.54 -3.46
CA ALA A 82 -1.63 -2.36 -4.50
C ALA A 82 -1.22 -0.90 -4.71
N VAL A 83 -2.00 0.08 -4.23
CA VAL A 83 -1.67 1.51 -4.35
C VAL A 83 -0.33 1.85 -3.66
N GLY A 84 -0.03 1.19 -2.53
CA GLY A 84 1.11 1.52 -1.67
C GLY A 84 2.45 1.50 -2.39
N PRO A 85 2.82 0.37 -3.04
CA PRO A 85 4.07 0.27 -3.79
C PRO A 85 4.24 1.34 -4.88
N PHE A 86 3.17 1.69 -5.61
CA PHE A 86 3.24 2.66 -6.70
C PHE A 86 3.31 4.11 -6.18
N VAL A 87 2.58 4.44 -5.11
CA VAL A 87 2.70 5.73 -4.43
C VAL A 87 4.10 5.90 -3.86
N GLY A 88 4.63 4.89 -3.15
CA GLY A 88 6.00 4.91 -2.64
C GLY A 88 7.03 5.07 -3.77
N MET A 89 6.86 4.36 -4.88
CA MET A 89 7.74 4.47 -6.05
C MET A 89 7.76 5.89 -6.62
N ALA A 90 6.57 6.47 -6.86
CA ALA A 90 6.45 7.83 -7.39
C ALA A 90 7.04 8.88 -6.42
N GLN A 91 6.83 8.70 -5.12
CA GLN A 91 7.37 9.58 -4.10
C GLN A 91 8.90 9.50 -4.03
N GLY A 92 9.47 8.29 -4.03
CA GLY A 92 10.91 8.07 -4.06
C GLY A 92 11.56 8.70 -5.29
N LEU A 93 10.94 8.54 -6.46
CA LEU A 93 11.39 9.19 -7.70
C LEU A 93 11.36 10.72 -7.61
N ALA A 94 10.30 11.31 -7.04
CA ALA A 94 10.19 12.75 -6.85
C ALA A 94 11.29 13.29 -5.92
N ILE A 95 11.56 12.59 -4.81
CA ILE A 95 12.63 12.94 -3.88
C ILE A 95 14.00 12.82 -4.57
N CYS A 96 14.26 11.74 -5.30
CA CYS A 96 15.50 11.57 -6.06
C CYS A 96 15.73 12.66 -7.11
N ALA A 97 14.65 13.12 -7.76
CA ALA A 97 14.72 14.17 -8.77
C ALA A 97 14.96 15.57 -8.17
N LYS A 98 14.37 15.85 -7.00
CA LYS A 98 14.44 17.17 -6.38
C LYS A 98 15.63 17.34 -5.42
N ALA A 99 15.99 16.30 -4.68
CA ALA A 99 17.02 16.39 -3.65
C ALA A 99 18.36 16.88 -4.22
N ARG A 100 18.96 17.86 -3.54
CA ARG A 100 20.30 18.37 -3.86
C ARG A 100 21.36 17.80 -2.93
N SER A 101 20.98 17.44 -1.70
CA SER A 101 21.88 16.83 -0.72
C SER A 101 22.34 15.44 -1.15
N THR A 102 23.66 15.22 -1.16
CA THR A 102 24.25 13.91 -1.44
C THR A 102 23.79 12.85 -0.43
N LYS A 103 23.60 13.23 0.84
CA LYS A 103 23.14 12.32 1.91
C LYS A 103 21.74 11.78 1.59
N VAL A 104 20.79 12.66 1.26
CA VAL A 104 19.43 12.27 0.91
C VAL A 104 19.41 11.40 -0.34
N ARG A 105 20.16 11.77 -1.38
CA ARG A 105 20.21 11.01 -2.64
C ARG A 105 20.79 9.59 -2.45
N ASN A 106 21.83 9.45 -1.62
CA ASN A 106 22.45 8.15 -1.33
C ASN A 106 21.51 7.20 -0.57
N LEU A 107 20.54 7.73 0.19
CA LEU A 107 19.52 6.94 0.87
C LEU A 107 18.30 6.69 -0.05
N ALA A 108 17.78 7.75 -0.67
CA ALA A 108 16.55 7.71 -1.44
C ALA A 108 16.66 6.86 -2.72
N LEU A 109 17.79 6.90 -3.43
CA LEU A 109 17.95 6.15 -4.68
C LEU A 109 17.87 4.63 -4.50
N PRO A 110 18.69 3.98 -3.65
CA PRO A 110 18.58 2.53 -3.44
C PRO A 110 17.24 2.15 -2.80
N ALA A 111 16.69 3.00 -1.93
CA ALA A 111 15.38 2.77 -1.34
C ALA A 111 14.25 2.82 -2.37
N THR A 112 14.33 3.73 -3.35
CA THR A 112 13.37 3.81 -4.47
C THR A 112 13.47 2.59 -5.37
N ILE A 113 14.69 2.09 -5.65
CA ILE A 113 14.88 0.86 -6.42
C ILE A 113 14.25 -0.33 -5.69
N SER A 114 14.44 -0.44 -4.37
CA SER A 114 13.76 -1.45 -3.55
C SER A 114 12.24 -1.34 -3.67
N GLN A 115 11.71 -0.10 -3.62
CA GLN A 115 10.29 0.16 -3.72
C GLN A 115 9.70 -0.21 -5.09
N ILE A 116 10.47 -0.10 -6.18
CA ILE A 116 10.07 -0.58 -7.51
C ILE A 116 9.80 -2.09 -7.50
N CYS A 117 10.60 -2.84 -6.75
CA CYS A 117 10.40 -4.26 -6.48
C CYS A 117 9.32 -4.54 -5.42
N ALA A 118 8.51 -3.54 -5.06
CA ALA A 118 7.49 -3.57 -4.01
C ALA A 118 8.00 -3.86 -2.60
N VAL A 119 9.30 -3.68 -2.35
CA VAL A 119 9.91 -3.76 -1.02
C VAL A 119 10.07 -2.35 -0.49
N GLY A 120 9.12 -1.90 0.31
CA GLY A 120 8.99 -0.49 0.70
C GLY A 120 9.63 -0.10 2.01
N GLU A 121 10.05 -1.07 2.82
CA GLU A 121 10.67 -0.86 4.12
C GLU A 121 11.90 0.05 4.03
N PRO A 122 12.82 -0.11 3.06
CA PRO A 122 13.96 0.79 2.94
C PRO A 122 13.53 2.25 2.77
N LEU A 123 12.54 2.55 1.91
CA LEU A 123 12.09 3.91 1.67
C LEU A 123 11.34 4.49 2.88
N MET A 124 10.47 3.69 3.49
CA MET A 124 9.70 4.09 4.65
C MET A 124 10.60 4.44 5.84
N TYR A 125 11.57 3.57 6.18
CA TYR A 125 12.41 3.76 7.37
C TYR A 125 13.60 4.71 7.14
N SER A 126 14.18 4.76 5.94
CA SER A 126 15.36 5.60 5.69
C SER A 126 15.04 7.06 5.33
N ILE A 127 13.88 7.31 4.76
CA ILE A 127 13.49 8.64 4.25
C ILE A 127 12.18 9.09 4.89
N LEU A 128 11.08 8.37 4.66
CA LEU A 128 9.75 8.90 4.96
C LEU A 128 9.51 9.10 6.46
N LEU A 129 9.81 8.14 7.32
CA LEU A 129 9.55 8.27 8.76
C LEU A 129 10.34 9.39 9.46
N PRO A 130 11.65 9.58 9.19
CA PRO A 130 12.38 10.77 9.64
C PRO A 130 11.72 12.07 9.14
N LEU A 131 11.26 12.06 7.89
CA LEU A 131 10.61 13.17 7.21
C LEU A 131 9.08 13.12 7.40
N LYS A 132 8.61 13.42 8.61
CA LYS A 132 7.18 13.29 9.01
C LYS A 132 6.19 13.91 8.02
N LYS A 133 6.56 15.03 7.35
CA LYS A 133 5.67 15.68 6.38
C LYS A 133 5.55 14.85 5.10
N GLU A 134 6.65 14.30 4.63
CA GLU A 134 6.74 13.42 3.47
C GLU A 134 6.02 12.09 3.77
N TYR A 135 6.11 11.55 4.99
CA TYR A 135 5.26 10.41 5.38
C TYR A 135 3.76 10.74 5.36
N ALA A 136 3.36 11.93 5.83
CA ALA A 136 1.97 12.35 5.76
C ALA A 136 1.48 12.52 4.31
N ILE A 137 2.33 13.02 3.41
CA ILE A 137 2.04 13.10 1.97
C ILE A 137 1.82 11.69 1.40
N ASN A 138 2.65 10.72 1.79
CA ASN A 138 2.49 9.31 1.38
C ASN A 138 1.11 8.77 1.77
N ILE A 139 0.70 8.95 3.03
CA ILE A 139 -0.60 8.50 3.55
C ILE A 139 -1.76 9.15 2.78
N VAL A 140 -1.70 10.47 2.55
CA VAL A 140 -2.78 11.19 1.86
C VAL A 140 -2.87 10.76 0.39
N CYS A 141 -1.75 10.64 -0.30
CA CYS A 141 -1.75 10.20 -1.70
C CYS A 141 -2.16 8.72 -1.82
N GLY A 142 -1.75 7.87 -0.87
CA GLY A 142 -2.20 6.50 -0.74
C GLY A 142 -3.70 6.40 -0.52
N ALA A 143 -4.28 7.25 0.33
CA ALA A 143 -5.72 7.31 0.55
C ALA A 143 -6.46 7.72 -0.74
N ILE A 144 -5.97 8.74 -1.46
CA ILE A 144 -6.57 9.18 -2.72
C ILE A 144 -6.52 8.07 -3.77
N GLY A 145 -5.36 7.43 -3.97
CA GLY A 145 -5.25 6.32 -4.91
C GLY A 145 -6.08 5.10 -4.50
N GLY A 146 -6.20 4.84 -3.20
CA GLY A 146 -7.08 3.83 -2.65
C GLY A 146 -8.56 4.12 -2.91
N VAL A 147 -9.00 5.38 -2.81
CA VAL A 147 -10.36 5.80 -3.20
C VAL A 147 -10.61 5.53 -4.68
N LEU A 148 -9.67 5.91 -5.56
CA LEU A 148 -9.80 5.69 -7.00
C LEU A 148 -9.98 4.19 -7.30
N LEU A 149 -9.14 3.35 -6.70
CA LEU A 149 -9.22 1.89 -6.86
C LEU A 149 -10.50 1.31 -6.25
N GLY A 150 -10.90 1.77 -5.08
CA GLY A 150 -12.12 1.33 -4.40
C GLY A 150 -13.40 1.68 -5.16
N ILE A 151 -13.45 2.84 -5.84
CA ILE A 151 -14.57 3.24 -6.71
C ILE A 151 -14.54 2.49 -8.04
N SER A 152 -13.36 2.15 -8.56
CA SER A 152 -13.23 1.44 -9.84
C SER A 152 -13.93 0.08 -9.86
N GLY A 153 -14.12 -0.53 -8.68
CA GLY A 153 -14.69 -1.87 -8.54
C GLY A 153 -13.87 -2.94 -9.25
N ALA A 154 -12.59 -2.67 -9.52
CA ALA A 154 -11.68 -3.63 -10.12
C ALA A 154 -11.44 -4.80 -9.16
N LYS A 155 -11.12 -5.95 -9.74
CA LYS A 155 -10.98 -7.22 -9.03
C LYS A 155 -9.57 -7.76 -9.22
N ALA A 156 -9.01 -8.32 -8.15
CA ALA A 156 -7.82 -9.15 -8.20
C ALA A 156 -8.25 -10.62 -8.18
N TYR A 157 -7.72 -11.43 -9.10
CA TYR A 157 -8.06 -12.84 -9.26
C TYR A 157 -6.98 -13.77 -8.69
N LEU A 158 -5.78 -13.24 -8.47
CA LEU A 158 -4.62 -13.97 -7.98
C LEU A 158 -3.91 -13.15 -6.91
N MET A 159 -3.28 -13.83 -5.96
CA MET A 159 -2.35 -13.21 -5.01
C MET A 159 -0.92 -13.59 -5.41
N GLY A 160 -0.40 -12.90 -6.43
CA GLY A 160 0.94 -13.13 -6.99
C GLY A 160 1.99 -12.14 -6.48
N GLY A 161 2.97 -11.81 -7.34
CA GLY A 161 3.96 -10.77 -7.06
C GLY A 161 3.31 -9.42 -6.73
N GLN A 162 4.10 -8.50 -6.16
CA GLN A 162 3.64 -7.16 -5.78
C GLN A 162 4.30 -6.08 -6.65
N GLY A 163 3.73 -4.87 -6.63
CA GLY A 163 4.20 -3.75 -7.45
C GLY A 163 4.04 -4.03 -8.95
N LEU A 164 5.07 -3.75 -9.74
CA LEU A 164 5.05 -3.96 -11.20
C LEU A 164 4.80 -5.42 -11.58
N PHE A 165 5.34 -6.36 -10.80
CA PHE A 165 5.16 -7.79 -11.04
C PHE A 165 3.76 -8.30 -10.65
N GLY A 166 3.00 -7.50 -9.92
CA GLY A 166 1.63 -7.82 -9.50
C GLY A 166 0.55 -7.39 -10.48
N LEU A 167 0.89 -6.68 -11.55
CA LEU A 167 -0.13 -6.20 -12.51
C LEU A 167 -0.89 -7.35 -13.19
N ALA A 168 -0.25 -8.52 -13.37
CA ALA A 168 -0.92 -9.69 -13.92
C ALA A 168 -2.04 -10.26 -13.01
N ASN A 169 -2.06 -9.89 -11.73
CA ASN A 169 -3.08 -10.37 -10.77
C ASN A 169 -4.50 -9.88 -11.10
N TYR A 170 -4.64 -8.86 -11.94
CA TYR A 170 -5.92 -8.24 -12.32
C TYR A 170 -6.47 -8.72 -13.67
N ILE A 171 -5.80 -9.69 -14.29
CA ILE A 171 -6.29 -10.33 -15.51
C ILE A 171 -7.15 -11.52 -15.08
N ASP A 172 -8.39 -11.59 -15.57
CA ASP A 172 -9.28 -12.71 -15.27
C ASP A 172 -8.71 -14.00 -15.90
N PRO A 173 -8.33 -15.01 -15.09
CA PRO A 173 -7.73 -16.24 -15.60
C PRO A 173 -8.73 -17.13 -16.34
N ALA A 174 -10.04 -16.98 -16.10
CA ALA A 174 -11.09 -17.81 -16.72
C ALA A 174 -11.52 -17.26 -18.09
N THR A 175 -11.58 -15.94 -18.25
CA THR A 175 -12.06 -15.30 -19.48
C THR A 175 -10.97 -14.59 -20.30
N GLY A 176 -9.79 -14.36 -19.71
CA GLY A 176 -8.73 -13.54 -20.31
C GLY A 176 -9.08 -12.05 -20.38
N ASN A 177 -10.14 -11.61 -19.70
CA ASN A 177 -10.60 -10.24 -19.73
C ASN A 177 -9.62 -9.31 -18.99
N MET A 178 -9.14 -8.28 -19.68
CA MET A 178 -8.18 -7.29 -19.16
C MET A 178 -8.85 -5.99 -18.68
N SER A 179 -10.18 -5.93 -18.61
CA SER A 179 -10.89 -4.70 -18.19
C SER A 179 -10.48 -4.24 -16.78
N ASP A 180 -10.35 -5.16 -15.82
CA ASP A 180 -9.92 -4.83 -14.45
C ASP A 180 -8.45 -4.41 -14.41
N PHE A 181 -7.58 -5.07 -15.19
CA PHE A 181 -6.19 -4.65 -15.41
C PHE A 181 -6.11 -3.19 -15.87
N TYR A 182 -6.88 -2.78 -16.89
CA TYR A 182 -6.86 -1.40 -17.38
C TYR A 182 -7.40 -0.40 -16.37
N LYS A 183 -8.48 -0.73 -15.64
CA LYS A 183 -9.00 0.12 -14.54
C LYS A 183 -7.92 0.37 -13.49
N VAL A 184 -7.25 -0.69 -13.04
CA VAL A 184 -6.19 -0.58 -12.03
C VAL A 184 -5.02 0.24 -12.56
N LEU A 185 -4.56 -0.02 -13.78
CA LEU A 185 -3.45 0.70 -14.40
C LEU A 185 -3.72 2.21 -14.48
N ILE A 186 -4.92 2.62 -14.89
CA ILE A 186 -5.31 4.04 -14.97
C ILE A 186 -5.35 4.66 -13.56
N CYS A 187 -5.97 3.99 -12.59
CA CYS A 187 -6.05 4.50 -11.21
C CYS A 187 -4.66 4.65 -10.57
N LEU A 188 -3.78 3.66 -10.78
CA LEU A 188 -2.39 3.71 -10.30
C LEU A 188 -1.61 4.82 -10.99
N ALA A 189 -1.74 4.98 -12.31
CA ALA A 189 -1.06 6.06 -13.03
C ALA A 189 -1.47 7.45 -12.51
N ILE A 190 -2.77 7.67 -12.26
CA ILE A 190 -3.26 8.92 -11.66
C ILE A 190 -2.67 9.12 -10.26
N ALA A 191 -2.69 8.07 -9.41
CA ALA A 191 -2.14 8.14 -8.07
C ALA A 191 -0.63 8.43 -8.08
N MET A 192 0.13 7.81 -8.98
CA MET A 192 1.57 8.05 -9.15
C MET A 192 1.86 9.47 -9.59
N VAL A 193 1.15 9.98 -10.61
CA VAL A 193 1.35 11.35 -11.11
C VAL A 193 1.03 12.36 -10.02
N LEU A 194 -0.10 12.18 -9.32
CA LEU A 194 -0.48 13.03 -8.19
C LEU A 194 0.61 13.02 -7.10
N THR A 195 1.05 11.83 -6.69
CA THR A 195 2.08 11.68 -5.65
C THR A 195 3.38 12.35 -6.07
N PHE A 196 3.82 12.13 -7.30
CA PHE A 196 5.05 12.73 -7.82
C PHE A 196 4.97 14.25 -7.79
N ILE A 197 3.87 14.84 -8.29
CA ILE A 197 3.69 16.30 -8.33
C ILE A 197 3.63 16.87 -6.92
N VAL A 198 2.82 16.29 -6.03
CA VAL A 198 2.65 16.79 -4.66
C VAL A 198 3.96 16.72 -3.90
N GLU A 199 4.66 15.59 -3.96
CA GLU A 199 5.96 15.41 -3.32
C GLU A 199 7.00 16.37 -3.92
N PHE A 200 7.08 16.44 -5.25
CA PHE A 200 8.03 17.32 -5.93
C PHE A 200 7.79 18.79 -5.57
N ILE A 201 6.55 19.24 -5.37
CA ILE A 201 6.29 20.62 -4.92
C ILE A 201 6.65 20.78 -3.44
N MET A 202 6.21 19.85 -2.59
CA MET A 202 6.27 19.99 -1.14
C MET A 202 7.63 19.70 -0.51
N TYR A 203 8.46 18.87 -1.15
CA TYR A 203 9.78 18.48 -0.64
C TYR A 203 10.71 19.69 -0.45
N SER A 204 11.50 19.68 0.63
CA SER A 204 12.41 20.77 0.97
C SER A 204 13.74 20.21 1.50
N ASP A 205 14.85 20.54 0.84
CA ASP A 205 16.18 20.08 1.26
C ASP A 205 16.55 20.53 2.67
N LYS A 206 16.16 21.75 3.09
CA LYS A 206 16.43 22.26 4.45
C LYS A 206 15.87 21.32 5.53
N ARG A 207 14.60 20.91 5.37
CA ARG A 207 13.95 19.99 6.32
C ARG A 207 14.60 18.61 6.28
N ALA A 208 14.98 18.14 5.09
CA ALA A 208 15.62 16.84 4.93
C ALA A 208 17.00 16.82 5.60
N GLU A 209 17.78 17.89 5.46
CA GLU A 209 19.08 18.00 6.11
C GLU A 209 18.95 18.10 7.63
N GLU A 210 18.00 18.88 8.14
CA GLU A 210 17.73 18.98 9.59
C GLU A 210 17.27 17.65 10.20
N ALA A 211 16.37 16.93 9.52
CA ALA A 211 15.80 15.68 10.04
C ALA A 211 16.75 14.47 9.93
N LEU A 212 17.66 14.50 8.95
CA LEU A 212 18.60 13.40 8.69
C LEU A 212 20.00 13.68 9.22
N GLN A 213 20.24 14.74 10.00
CA GLN A 213 21.54 15.03 10.65
C GLN A 213 22.01 13.86 11.52
#